data_AF-A0A7C1YBR0-F1
#
_entry.id   AF-A0A7C1YBR0-F1
#
_cell.length_a   1.000
_cell.length_b   1.000
_cell.length_c   1.000
_cell.angle_alpha   90.00
_cell.angle_beta   90.00
_cell.angle_gamma   90.00
#
_symmetry.space_group_name_H-M   'P 1'
#
loop_
_entity.id
_entity.type
_entity.pdbx_description
1 polymer ?
#
loop_
_entity_poly.entity_id
_entity_poly.type
_entity_poly.pdbx_seq_one_letter_code
_entity_poly.pdbx_strand_id
1 'polypeptide(L)'
;MKEVIIVAGKTKADVGRLRRSLREKGYDSIPCRSAGQIIEEMEILPTCDARVPLVIVEPEILSDLSDDSIARLSDLALDVSFLLCNEEQMQPDLTEIFDRICEYRAVFKRQQNPELADVLTENGVRVICD
;
A
#
# COMPACT_ATOMS: atom_id res chain seq x y z
N MET A 1 -13.14 11.41 -10.99
CA MET A 1 -12.56 11.04 -9.68
C MET A 1 -11.11 10.69 -9.92
N LYS A 2 -10.19 11.34 -9.22
CA LYS A 2 -8.76 11.13 -9.41
C LYS A 2 -8.31 9.87 -8.68
N GLU A 3 -7.41 9.07 -9.25
CA GLU A 3 -6.81 7.94 -8.54
C GLU A 3 -5.44 8.31 -7.98
N VAL A 4 -5.17 7.92 -6.74
CA VAL A 4 -3.89 8.19 -6.08
C VAL A 4 -3.43 6.94 -5.35
N ILE A 5 -2.25 6.43 -5.69
CA ILE A 5 -1.63 5.29 -5.00
C ILE A 5 -0.88 5.80 -3.76
N ILE A 6 -1.09 5.17 -2.61
CA ILE A 6 -0.28 5.43 -1.44
C ILE A 6 0.96 4.53 -1.49
N VAL A 7 2.14 5.15 -1.36
CA VAL A 7 3.40 4.42 -1.18
C VAL A 7 3.97 4.77 0.18
N ALA A 8 3.90 3.81 1.11
CA ALA A 8 4.31 3.96 2.48
C ALA A 8 5.65 3.26 2.72
N GLY A 9 6.63 4.03 3.22
CA GLY A 9 7.95 3.48 3.54
C GLY A 9 8.74 4.39 4.47
N LYS A 10 9.68 3.78 5.19
CA LYS A 10 10.45 4.46 6.24
C LYS A 10 11.58 5.27 5.63
N THR A 11 12.15 4.81 4.51
CA THR A 11 13.23 5.50 3.81
C THR A 11 12.72 6.30 2.60
N LYS A 12 13.36 7.45 2.32
CA LYS A 12 13.05 8.23 1.11
C LYS A 12 13.50 7.54 -0.18
N ALA A 13 14.47 6.64 -0.10
CA ALA A 13 15.09 6.04 -1.27
C ALA A 13 14.14 5.04 -1.95
N ASP A 14 13.55 4.15 -1.14
CA ASP A 14 12.69 3.07 -1.60
C ASP A 14 11.34 3.61 -2.08
N VAL A 15 10.68 4.43 -1.24
CA VAL A 15 9.48 5.20 -1.61
C VAL A 15 9.72 6.06 -2.86
N GLY A 16 10.90 6.70 -2.94
CA GLY A 16 11.25 7.58 -4.05
C GLY A 16 11.42 6.84 -5.38
N ARG A 17 11.97 5.63 -5.35
CA ARG A 17 12.14 4.78 -6.53
C ARG A 17 10.80 4.33 -7.07
N LEU A 18 9.97 3.69 -6.24
CA LEU A 18 8.67 3.16 -6.67
C LEU A 18 7.74 4.26 -7.20
N ARG A 19 7.66 5.39 -6.50
CA ARG A 19 6.86 6.54 -6.96
C ARG A 19 7.35 7.12 -8.29
N ARG A 20 8.66 7.07 -8.56
CA ARG A 20 9.20 7.49 -9.86
C ARG A 20 8.72 6.56 -10.97
N SER A 21 8.81 5.25 -10.78
CA SER A 21 8.34 4.26 -11.76
C SER A 21 6.82 4.36 -12.00
N LEU A 22 6.03 4.56 -10.93
CA LEU A 22 4.59 4.84 -11.05
C LEU A 22 4.32 6.07 -11.92
N ARG A 23 5.00 7.18 -11.64
CA ARG A 23 4.84 8.43 -12.40
C ARG A 23 5.27 8.30 -13.85
N GLU A 24 6.34 7.58 -14.14
CA GLU A 24 6.81 7.32 -15.51
C GLU A 24 5.78 6.55 -16.36
N LYS A 25 4.86 5.82 -15.71
CA LYS A 25 3.74 5.12 -16.33
C LYS A 25 2.40 5.84 -16.18
N GLY A 26 2.41 7.09 -15.70
CA GLY A 26 1.22 7.93 -15.59
C GLY A 26 0.38 7.72 -14.33
N TYR A 27 0.87 6.98 -13.33
CA TYR A 27 0.19 6.82 -12.05
C TYR A 27 0.55 7.93 -11.07
N ASP A 28 -0.47 8.55 -10.49
CA ASP A 28 -0.30 9.48 -9.38
C ASP A 28 -0.06 8.71 -8.07
N SER A 29 0.88 9.22 -7.26
CA SER A 29 1.18 8.62 -5.96
C SER A 29 1.64 9.63 -4.91
N ILE A 30 1.30 9.36 -3.66
CA ILE A 30 1.73 10.15 -2.50
C ILE A 30 2.57 9.30 -1.54
N PRO A 31 3.54 9.93 -0.83
CA PRO A 31 4.37 9.22 0.12
C PRO A 31 3.74 9.24 1.52
N CYS A 32 3.68 8.08 2.17
CA CYS A 32 3.40 7.97 3.60
C CYS A 32 4.64 7.49 4.37
N ARG A 33 4.82 7.95 5.60
CA ARG A 33 5.95 7.57 6.48
C ARG A 33 5.55 6.82 7.74
N SER A 34 4.25 6.64 7.95
CA SER A 34 3.70 5.90 9.09
C SER A 34 2.32 5.36 8.74
N ALA A 35 1.88 4.33 9.46
CA ALA A 35 0.52 3.82 9.38
C ALA A 35 -0.52 4.90 9.68
N GLY A 36 -0.25 5.77 10.67
CA GLY A 36 -1.13 6.90 10.99
C GLY A 36 -1.34 7.84 9.80
N GLN A 37 -0.28 8.10 9.02
CA GLN A 37 -0.39 8.92 7.81
C GLN A 37 -1.18 8.19 6.71
N ILE A 38 -1.04 6.87 6.55
CA ILE A 38 -1.88 6.10 5.63
C ILE A 38 -3.35 6.31 5.99
N ILE A 39 -3.70 6.12 7.26
CA ILE A 39 -5.08 6.26 7.73
C ILE A 39 -5.60 7.69 7.47
N GLU A 40 -4.83 8.72 7.83
CA GLU A 40 -5.20 10.12 7.61
C GLU A 40 -5.46 10.42 6.12
N GLU A 41 -4.57 9.99 5.22
CA GLU A 41 -4.73 10.21 3.78
C GLU A 41 -5.93 9.45 3.22
N MET A 42 -6.19 8.23 3.71
CA MET A 42 -7.33 7.41 3.30
C MET A 42 -8.67 8.03 3.73
N GLU A 43 -8.70 8.78 4.82
CA GLU A 43 -9.88 9.52 5.30
C GLU A 43 -10.05 10.86 4.56
N ILE A 44 -8.96 11.55 4.23
CA ILE A 44 -9.00 12.88 3.60
C ILE A 44 -9.24 12.80 2.09
N LEU A 45 -8.55 11.92 1.36
CA LEU A 45 -8.59 11.89 -0.11
C LEU A 45 -10.00 11.75 -0.70
N PRO A 46 -10.91 10.92 -0.13
CA PRO A 46 -12.30 10.85 -0.57
C PRO A 46 -13.04 12.18 -0.48
N THR A 47 -12.71 13.03 0.50
CA THR A 47 -13.30 14.37 0.65
C THR A 47 -12.80 15.36 -0.41
N CYS A 48 -11.73 15.01 -1.12
CA CYS A 48 -11.08 15.80 -2.17
C CYS A 48 -11.34 15.23 -3.59
N ASP A 49 -12.43 14.47 -3.80
CA ASP A 49 -12.77 13.80 -5.08
C ASP A 49 -11.67 12.87 -5.63
N ALA A 50 -10.82 12.35 -4.74
CA ALA A 50 -9.79 11.38 -5.03
C ALA A 50 -10.11 10.02 -4.38
N ARG A 51 -9.70 8.93 -5.03
CA ARG A 51 -9.79 7.58 -4.47
C ARG A 51 -8.41 6.94 -4.40
N VAL A 52 -8.25 6.05 -3.43
CA VAL A 52 -7.05 5.23 -3.28
C VAL A 52 -7.36 3.82 -3.75
N PRO A 53 -6.91 3.41 -4.95
CA PRO A 53 -7.15 2.04 -5.43
C PRO A 53 -6.17 1.03 -4.82
N LEU A 54 -5.05 1.50 -4.27
CA LEU A 54 -3.94 0.66 -3.85
C LEU A 54 -3.09 1.37 -2.79
N VAL A 55 -2.72 0.62 -1.75
CA VAL A 55 -1.70 0.99 -0.76
C VAL A 55 -0.54 0.01 -0.88
N ILE A 56 0.67 0.54 -1.07
CA ILE A 56 1.91 -0.24 -1.08
C ILE A 56 2.68 0.14 0.18
N VAL A 57 3.03 -0.85 1.01
CA VAL A 57 3.59 -0.62 2.34
C VAL A 57 4.86 -1.43 2.56
N GLU A 58 5.90 -0.76 3.07
CA GLU A 58 7.09 -1.44 3.62
C GLU A 58 6.76 -2.05 4.99
N PRO A 59 7.25 -3.26 5.31
CA PRO A 59 6.97 -3.92 6.59
C PRO A 59 7.22 -3.04 7.82
N GLU A 60 8.27 -2.23 7.82
CA GLU A 60 8.65 -1.38 8.94
C GLU A 60 7.65 -0.26 9.24
N ILE A 61 6.71 0.04 8.34
CA ILE A 61 5.59 0.96 8.61
C ILE A 61 4.58 0.35 9.58
N LEU A 62 4.57 -0.98 9.66
CA LEU A 62 3.66 -1.77 10.49
C LEU A 62 4.26 -2.13 11.86
N SER A 63 5.46 -1.64 12.18
CA SER A 63 6.07 -1.86 13.49
C SER A 63 5.37 -1.03 14.57
N ASP A 64 5.24 -1.60 15.76
CA ASP A 64 4.72 -0.91 16.95
C ASP A 64 3.29 -0.33 16.79
N LEU A 65 2.45 -0.97 15.97
CA LEU A 65 1.05 -0.57 15.82
C LEU A 65 0.23 -0.88 17.07
N SER A 66 -0.60 0.07 17.47
CA SER A 66 -1.66 -0.17 18.44
C SER A 66 -2.78 -1.00 17.84
N ASP A 67 -3.54 -1.72 18.67
CA ASP A 67 -4.73 -2.47 18.21
C ASP A 67 -5.75 -1.57 17.51
N ASP A 68 -5.88 -0.29 17.92
CA ASP A 68 -6.73 0.69 17.25
C ASP A 68 -6.27 0.98 15.81
N SER A 69 -4.96 1.16 15.63
CA SER A 69 -4.38 1.37 14.30
C SER A 69 -4.56 0.14 13.39
N ILE A 70 -4.40 -1.07 13.95
CA ILE A 70 -4.65 -2.32 13.23
C ILE A 70 -6.11 -2.38 12.80
N ALA A 71 -7.06 -2.15 13.72
CA ALA A 71 -8.49 -2.20 13.41
C ALA A 71 -8.90 -1.21 12.31
N ARG A 72 -8.37 0.02 12.36
CA ARG A 72 -8.64 1.04 11.33
C ARG A 72 -8.05 0.66 9.97
N LEU A 73 -6.84 0.14 9.93
CA LEU A 73 -6.25 -0.35 8.67
C LEU A 73 -7.00 -1.57 8.13
N SER A 74 -7.47 -2.47 8.99
CA SER A 74 -8.30 -3.61 8.59
C SER A 74 -9.60 -3.17 7.92
N ASP A 75 -10.28 -2.18 8.49
CA ASP A 75 -11.51 -1.62 7.91
C ASP A 75 -11.25 -1.02 6.52
N LEU A 76 -10.17 -0.24 6.38
CA LEU A 76 -9.75 0.33 5.10
C LEU A 76 -9.35 -0.75 4.07
N ALA A 77 -8.75 -1.86 4.51
CA ALA A 77 -8.31 -2.95 3.65
C ALA A 77 -9.47 -3.77 3.06
N LEU A 78 -10.71 -3.60 3.54
CA LEU A 78 -11.89 -4.24 2.96
C LEU A 78 -12.17 -3.74 1.54
N ASP A 79 -11.96 -2.44 1.30
CA ASP A 79 -12.27 -1.77 0.03
C ASP A 79 -11.03 -1.45 -0.80
N VAL A 80 -9.85 -1.35 -0.17
CA VAL A 80 -8.61 -0.97 -0.82
C VAL A 80 -7.57 -2.06 -0.69
N SER A 81 -6.92 -2.40 -1.78
CA SER A 81 -5.89 -3.44 -1.78
C SER A 81 -4.62 -2.94 -1.08
N PHE A 82 -4.10 -3.73 -0.15
CA PHE A 82 -2.81 -3.52 0.49
C PHE A 82 -1.80 -4.53 -0.05
N LEU A 83 -0.63 -4.04 -0.48
CA LEU A 83 0.48 -4.86 -0.96
C LEU A 83 1.76 -4.54 -0.19
N LEU A 84 2.55 -5.56 0.09
CA LEU A 84 3.89 -5.39 0.65
C LEU A 84 4.90 -5.16 -0.46
N CYS A 85 5.80 -4.21 -0.24
CA CYS A 85 7.08 -4.18 -0.95
C CYS A 85 8.18 -4.77 -0.06
N ASN A 86 9.25 -5.29 -0.67
CA ASN A 86 10.40 -5.81 0.05
C ASN A 86 10.07 -6.93 1.06
N GLU A 87 9.15 -7.83 0.71
CA GLU A 87 8.75 -8.98 1.58
C GLU A 87 9.94 -9.81 2.08
N GLU A 88 11.06 -9.83 1.35
CA GLU A 88 12.30 -10.53 1.76
C GLU A 88 12.90 -9.99 3.07
N GLN A 89 12.56 -8.76 3.47
CA GLN A 89 13.02 -8.11 4.70
C GLN A 89 12.01 -8.27 5.85
N MET A 90 10.91 -9.00 5.62
CA MET A 90 9.82 -9.11 6.58
C MET A 90 10.19 -10.03 7.76
N GLN A 91 9.99 -9.50 8.97
CA GLN A 91 10.11 -10.27 10.21
C GLN A 91 8.77 -10.97 10.52
N PRO A 92 8.77 -12.16 11.17
CA PRO A 92 7.56 -12.94 11.41
C PRO A 92 6.44 -12.19 12.14
N ASP A 93 6.78 -11.30 13.07
CA ASP A 93 5.85 -10.45 13.82
C ASP A 93 5.14 -9.44 12.90
N LEU A 94 5.87 -8.82 11.98
CA LEU A 94 5.30 -7.91 10.99
C LEU A 94 4.42 -8.64 9.98
N THR A 95 4.77 -9.89 9.64
CA THR A 95 3.93 -10.76 8.80
C THR A 95 2.57 -11.00 9.46
N GLU A 96 2.57 -11.37 10.74
CA GLU A 96 1.33 -11.59 11.49
C GLU A 96 0.48 -10.32 11.55
N ILE A 97 1.09 -9.15 11.78
CA ILE A 97 0.38 -7.86 11.78
C ILE A 97 -0.24 -7.58 10.41
N PHE A 98 0.52 -7.76 9.32
CA PHE A 98 0.01 -7.55 7.98
C PHE A 98 -1.14 -8.51 7.64
N ASP A 99 -1.01 -9.78 7.99
CA ASP A 99 -2.05 -10.79 7.77
C ASP A 99 -3.33 -10.46 8.56
N ARG A 100 -3.20 -9.96 9.80
CA ARG A 100 -4.34 -9.45 10.59
C ARG A 100 -5.01 -8.25 9.94
N ILE A 101 -4.24 -7.31 9.41
CA ILE A 101 -4.78 -6.17 8.64
C ILE A 101 -5.53 -6.68 7.41
N CYS A 102 -4.97 -7.69 6.74
CA CYS A 102 -5.42 -8.16 5.45
C CYS A 102 -6.35 -9.38 5.48
N GLU A 103 -6.87 -9.79 6.64
CA GLU A 103 -7.61 -11.07 6.80
C GLU A 103 -8.77 -11.20 5.80
N TYR A 104 -9.49 -10.10 5.56
CA TYR A 104 -10.63 -10.02 4.64
C TYR A 104 -10.38 -9.09 3.44
N ARG A 105 -9.10 -8.93 3.06
CA ARG A 105 -8.66 -7.87 2.15
C ARG A 105 -9.33 -7.87 0.77
N ALA A 106 -9.48 -6.67 0.22
CA ALA A 106 -9.52 -6.49 -1.22
C ALA A 106 -8.22 -7.02 -1.85
N VAL A 107 -8.37 -7.77 -2.94
CA VAL A 107 -7.24 -8.37 -3.66
C VAL A 107 -6.98 -7.60 -4.94
N PHE A 108 -5.76 -7.07 -5.07
CA PHE A 108 -5.27 -6.55 -6.34
C PHE A 108 -4.92 -7.71 -7.27
N LYS A 109 -5.59 -7.78 -8.41
CA LYS A 109 -5.38 -8.79 -9.44
C LYS A 109 -4.72 -8.16 -10.66
N ARG A 110 -3.74 -8.86 -11.25
CA ARG A 110 -3.08 -8.42 -12.48
C ARG A 110 -4.07 -8.05 -13.59
N GLN A 111 -5.18 -8.77 -13.72
CA GLN A 111 -6.21 -8.55 -14.75
C GLN A 111 -6.95 -7.21 -14.58
N GLN A 112 -6.99 -6.64 -13.37
CA GLN A 112 -7.62 -5.34 -13.13
C GLN A 112 -6.79 -4.21 -13.73
N ASN A 113 -5.46 -4.31 -13.63
CA ASN A 113 -4.53 -3.37 -14.25
C ASN A 113 -3.17 -4.04 -14.52
N PRO A 114 -2.97 -4.61 -15.73
CA PRO A 114 -1.74 -5.32 -16.07
C PRO A 114 -0.50 -4.42 -16.08
N GLU A 115 -0.65 -3.18 -16.54
CA GLU A 115 0.46 -2.22 -16.62
C GLU A 115 0.95 -1.82 -15.23
N LEU A 116 0.02 -1.57 -14.30
CA LEU A 116 0.37 -1.31 -12.91
C LEU A 116 1.05 -2.54 -12.29
N ALA A 117 0.50 -3.74 -12.53
CA ALA A 117 1.10 -4.98 -12.02
C ALA A 117 2.54 -5.20 -12.48
N ASP A 118 2.87 -4.82 -13.72
CA ASP A 118 4.25 -4.85 -14.23
C ASP A 118 5.15 -3.87 -13.48
N VAL A 119 4.71 -2.62 -13.26
CA VAL A 119 5.47 -1.64 -12.46
C VAL A 119 5.74 -2.14 -11.05
N LEU A 120 4.73 -2.74 -10.42
CA LEU A 120 4.82 -3.31 -9.08
C LEU A 120 5.87 -4.44 -9.04
N THR A 121 5.78 -5.37 -9.99
CA THR A 121 6.68 -6.53 -10.06
C THR A 121 8.12 -6.10 -10.32
N GLU A 122 8.35 -5.14 -11.22
CA GLU A 122 9.68 -4.56 -11.51
C GLU A 122 10.32 -3.85 -10.29
N ASN A 123 9.49 -3.46 -9.31
CA ASN A 123 9.91 -2.81 -8.09
C ASN A 123 9.82 -3.71 -6.85
N GLY A 124 9.74 -5.04 -7.04
CA GLY A 124 9.80 -6.01 -5.94
C GLY A 124 8.53 -6.10 -5.10
N VAL A 125 7.38 -5.64 -5.64
CA VAL A 125 6.06 -5.84 -5.04
C VAL A 125 5.44 -7.08 -5.65
N ARG A 126 5.04 -8.03 -4.80
CA ARG A 126 4.39 -9.26 -5.25
C ARG A 126 2.95 -8.97 -5.63
N VAL A 127 2.57 -9.39 -6.84
CA VAL A 127 1.18 -9.30 -7.34
C VAL A 127 0.65 -10.71 -7.58
N ILE A 128 -0.63 -10.92 -7.26
CA ILE A 128 -1.30 -12.19 -7.56
C ILE A 128 -1.58 -12.25 -9.07
N CYS A 129 -0.90 -13.20 -9.71
CA CYS A 129 -1.16 -13.64 -11.07
C CYS A 129 -2.08 -14.86 -10.96
N ASP A 130 -3.39 -14.69 -11.15
CA ASP A 130 -4.30 -15.86 -11.25
C ASP A 130 -3.78 -16.88 -12.30
#